data_AF-A0A429FNI0-F1
#
_entry.id   AF-A0A429FNI0-F1
#
_cell.length_a   1.000
_cell.length_b   1.000
_cell.length_c   1.000
_cell.angle_alpha   90.00
_cell.angle_beta   90.00
_cell.angle_gamma   90.00
#
_symmetry.space_group_name_H-M   'P 1'
#
loop_
_entity.id
_entity.type
_entity.pdbx_description
1 polymer ?
#
loop_
_entity_poly.entity_id
_entity_poly.type
_entity_poly.pdbx_seq_one_letter_code
_entity_poly.pdbx_strand_id
1 'polypeptide(L)'
;MTASRPLVLDAMCLNHFARADRLDVLRDLLISDECRTTYVVIEELRLGSAAHPALQDALALEWIRVHRLDTIRELECFVKWAERIGAGERDGTGARRAFSRSRNWRTVRR
;
A
#
# COMPACT_ATOMS: atom_id res chain seq x y z
N MET A 1 -17.04 17.26 17.65
CA MET A 1 -16.00 16.26 17.32
C MET A 1 -16.12 15.93 15.84
N THR A 2 -15.33 16.58 14.98
CA THR A 2 -15.28 16.24 13.56
C THR A 2 -14.60 14.88 13.43
N ALA A 3 -15.30 13.87 12.91
CA ALA A 3 -14.69 12.57 12.65
C ALA A 3 -13.51 12.76 11.68
N SER A 4 -12.27 12.61 12.17
CA SER A 4 -11.09 12.64 11.29
C SER A 4 -11.24 11.47 10.32
N ARG A 5 -11.12 11.77 9.02
CA ARG A 5 -11.20 10.72 7.99
C ARG A 5 -9.88 9.95 8.03
N PRO A 6 -9.90 8.61 8.04
CA PRO A 6 -8.68 7.84 8.11
C PRO A 6 -7.80 8.12 6.87
N LEU A 7 -6.51 8.28 7.11
CA LEU A 7 -5.52 8.47 6.05
C LEU A 7 -5.06 7.11 5.54
N VAL A 8 -5.00 6.96 4.22
CA VAL A 8 -4.52 5.73 3.58
C VAL A 8 -3.11 5.97 3.05
N LEU A 9 -2.14 5.24 3.58
CA LEU A 9 -0.73 5.30 3.21
C LEU A 9 -0.43 4.31 2.10
N ASP A 10 0.18 4.82 1.02
CA ASP A 10 0.59 4.05 -0.15
C ASP A 10 2.02 3.50 -0.02
N ALA A 11 2.35 2.49 -0.84
CA ALA A 11 3.67 1.88 -0.90
C ALA A 11 4.78 2.89 -1.20
N MET A 12 4.54 3.88 -2.09
CA MET A 12 5.55 4.89 -2.42
C MET A 12 5.92 5.73 -1.20
N CYS A 13 4.94 6.16 -0.41
CA CYS A 13 5.15 6.96 0.80
C CYS A 13 5.98 6.17 1.82
N LEU A 14 5.55 4.94 2.14
CA LEU A 14 6.24 4.09 3.11
C LEU A 14 7.66 3.72 2.65
N ASN A 15 7.83 3.45 1.35
CA ASN A 15 9.14 3.15 0.77
C ASN A 15 10.11 4.34 0.91
N HIS A 16 9.63 5.55 0.62
CA HIS A 16 10.44 6.76 0.71
C HIS A 16 10.91 7.04 2.14
N PHE A 17 9.99 7.07 3.11
CA PHE A 17 10.33 7.36 4.49
C PHE A 17 11.18 6.26 5.15
N ALA A 18 10.94 4.99 4.80
CA ALA A 18 11.76 3.88 5.28
C ALA A 18 13.20 3.98 4.76
N ARG A 19 13.40 4.25 3.47
CA ARG A 19 14.74 4.41 2.89
C ARG A 19 15.47 5.66 3.37
N ALA A 20 14.73 6.67 3.80
CA ALA A 20 15.29 7.87 4.40
C ALA A 20 15.59 7.71 5.90
N ASP A 21 15.24 6.57 6.52
CA ASP A 21 15.31 6.37 7.97
C ASP A 21 14.55 7.47 8.74
N ARG A 22 13.34 7.80 8.26
CA ARG A 22 12.50 8.88 8.79
C ARG A 22 11.04 8.47 9.06
N LEU A 23 10.83 7.19 9.38
CA LEU A 23 9.51 6.68 9.76
C LEU A 23 9.01 7.27 11.10
N ASP A 24 9.93 7.71 11.96
CA ASP A 24 9.66 8.49 13.16
C ASP A 24 9.00 9.84 12.83
N VAL A 25 9.56 10.59 11.87
CA VAL A 25 8.99 11.86 11.41
C VAL A 25 7.61 11.66 10.80
N LEU A 26 7.44 10.61 9.99
CA LEU A 26 6.13 10.26 9.43
C LEU A 26 5.10 9.98 10.54
N ARG A 27 5.51 9.25 11.60
CA ARG A 27 4.65 8.96 12.75
C ARG A 27 4.26 10.23 13.49
N ASP A 28 5.20 11.13 13.75
CA ASP A 28 4.96 12.37 14.47
C ASP A 28 4.01 13.30 13.70
N LEU A 29 4.18 13.38 12.37
CA LEU A 29 3.29 14.15 11.49
C LEU A 29 1.85 13.64 11.50
N LEU A 30 1.65 12.33 11.68
CA LEU A 30 0.36 11.65 11.58
C LEU A 30 -0.21 11.22 12.93
N ILE A 31 0.35 11.70 14.05
CA ILE A 31 0.01 11.24 15.40
C ILE A 31 -1.47 11.45 15.78
N SER A 32 -2.12 12.42 15.15
CA SER A 32 -3.53 12.74 15.39
C SER A 32 -4.50 12.01 14.45
N ASP A 33 -3.98 11.27 13.47
CA ASP A 33 -4.78 10.66 12.41
C ASP A 33 -4.79 9.13 12.49
N GLU A 34 -5.95 8.54 12.21
CA GLU A 34 -6.04 7.10 12.04
C GLU A 34 -5.42 6.71 10.69
N CYS A 35 -4.25 6.08 10.74
CA CYS A 35 -3.53 5.67 9.55
C CYS A 35 -3.82 4.21 9.20
N ARG A 36 -4.09 3.99 7.91
CA ARG A 36 -4.37 2.68 7.34
C ARG A 36 -3.52 2.44 6.11
N THR A 37 -3.29 1.19 5.78
CA THR A 37 -2.76 0.78 4.48
C THR A 37 -3.48 -0.47 4.02
N THR A 38 -3.15 -0.99 2.83
CA THR A 38 -3.76 -2.20 2.30
C THR A 38 -2.78 -3.37 2.35
N TYR A 39 -3.32 -4.60 2.37
CA TYR A 39 -2.49 -5.79 2.26
C TYR A 39 -1.62 -5.81 1.00
N VAL A 40 -2.09 -5.21 -0.10
CA VAL A 40 -1.32 -5.10 -1.36
C VAL A 40 -0.06 -4.27 -1.16
N VAL A 41 -0.15 -3.15 -0.42
CA VAL A 41 1.00 -2.29 -0.09
C VAL A 41 2.00 -3.03 0.80
N ILE A 42 1.52 -3.76 1.81
CA ILE A 42 2.38 -4.59 2.67
C ILE A 42 3.16 -5.63 1.86
N GLU A 43 2.49 -6.29 0.91
CA GLU A 43 3.15 -7.28 0.05
C GLU A 43 4.18 -6.63 -0.89
N GLU A 44 3.90 -5.44 -1.42
CA GLU A 44 4.87 -4.67 -2.21
C GLU A 44 6.12 -4.32 -1.40
N LEU A 45 5.96 -3.85 -0.16
CA LEU A 45 7.08 -3.57 0.74
C LEU A 45 7.86 -4.83 1.10
N ARG A 46 7.17 -5.95 1.36
CA ARG A 46 7.81 -7.26 1.63
C ARG A 46 8.66 -7.71 0.44
N LEU A 47 8.12 -7.65 -0.78
CA LEU A 47 8.88 -8.01 -1.99
C LEU A 47 10.08 -7.08 -2.22
N GLY A 48 9.91 -5.79 -1.95
CA GLY A 48 10.99 -4.80 -2.05
C GLY A 48 12.07 -4.97 -0.99
N SER A 49 11.74 -5.55 0.16
CA SER A 49 12.65 -5.65 1.32
C SER A 49 13.91 -6.48 1.03
N ALA A 50 13.84 -7.42 0.10
CA ALA A 50 15.00 -8.20 -0.35
C ALA A 50 16.08 -7.33 -1.02
N ALA A 51 15.67 -6.29 -1.75
CA ALA A 51 16.58 -5.32 -2.37
C ALA A 51 16.90 -4.12 -1.46
N HIS A 52 15.99 -3.80 -0.54
CA HIS A 52 16.09 -2.66 0.35
C HIS A 52 15.72 -3.07 1.80
N PRO A 53 16.69 -3.53 2.60
CA PRO A 53 16.43 -4.03 3.96
C PRO A 53 15.71 -3.03 4.88
N ALA A 54 15.91 -1.72 4.68
CA ALA A 54 15.22 -0.66 5.43
C ALA A 54 13.68 -0.71 5.30
N LEU A 55 13.13 -1.37 4.29
CA LEU A 55 11.68 -1.56 4.18
C LEU A 55 11.11 -2.49 5.27
N GLN A 56 11.96 -3.28 5.94
CA GLN A 56 11.54 -4.08 7.10
C GLN A 56 11.00 -3.20 8.23
N ASP A 57 11.55 -2.01 8.41
CA ASP A 57 11.10 -1.08 9.45
C ASP A 57 9.68 -0.58 9.17
N ALA A 58 9.32 -0.39 7.89
CA ALA A 58 7.95 -0.06 7.49
C ALA A 58 6.97 -1.22 7.72
N LEU A 59 7.42 -2.48 7.60
CA LEU A 59 6.61 -3.66 7.89
C LEU A 59 6.37 -3.86 9.39
N ALA A 60 7.23 -3.27 10.24
CA ALA A 60 7.14 -3.34 11.70
C ALA A 60 6.28 -2.22 12.33
N LEU A 61 5.68 -1.33 11.53
CA LEU A 61 4.90 -0.20 12.06
C LEU A 61 3.55 -0.66 12.62
N GLU A 62 3.43 -0.68 13.93
CA GLU A 62 2.20 -1.09 14.63
C GLU A 62 1.09 -0.03 14.62
N TRP A 63 1.44 1.24 14.36
CA TRP A 63 0.49 2.36 14.37
C TRP A 63 -0.30 2.51 13.05
N ILE A 64 0.05 1.73 12.03
CA ILE A 64 -0.66 1.68 10.74
C ILE A 64 -1.51 0.42 10.69
N ARG A 65 -2.83 0.56 10.57
CA ARG A 65 -3.72 -0.61 10.43
C ARG A 65 -3.73 -1.15 9.01
N VAL A 66 -3.56 -2.45 8.86
CA VAL A 66 -3.66 -3.11 7.55
C VAL A 66 -5.10 -3.50 7.27
N HIS A 67 -5.66 -2.97 6.19
CA HIS A 67 -6.98 -3.34 5.70
C HIS A 67 -6.86 -4.41 4.61
N ARG A 68 -7.60 -5.52 4.78
CA ARG A 68 -7.73 -6.56 3.77
C ARG A 68 -8.89 -6.18 2.86
N LEU A 69 -8.65 -6.13 1.56
CA LEU A 69 -9.68 -5.92 0.55
C LEU A 69 -10.32 -7.28 0.28
N ASP A 70 -11.29 -7.69 1.11
CA ASP A 70 -11.85 -9.05 1.11
C ASP A 70 -13.22 -9.14 0.43
N THR A 71 -13.84 -8.00 0.10
CA THR A 71 -15.09 -7.97 -0.68
C THR A 71 -14.84 -7.66 -2.16
N ILE A 72 -15.68 -8.23 -3.03
CA ILE A 72 -15.65 -7.94 -4.49
C ILE A 72 -15.79 -6.43 -4.75
N ARG A 73 -16.66 -5.75 -3.99
CA ARG A 73 -16.88 -4.31 -4.12
C ARG A 73 -15.63 -3.48 -3.78
N GLU A 74 -14.89 -3.85 -2.75
CA GLU A 74 -13.63 -3.21 -2.39
C GLU A 74 -12.55 -3.45 -3.45
N LEU A 75 -12.49 -4.66 -4.00
CA LEU A 75 -11.58 -5.00 -5.09
C LEU A 75 -11.91 -4.19 -6.36
N GLU A 76 -13.18 -4.06 -6.73
CA GLU A 76 -13.61 -3.20 -7.84
C GLU A 76 -13.26 -1.73 -7.60
N CYS A 77 -13.42 -1.25 -6.37
CA CYS A 77 -13.07 0.12 -5.99
C CYS A 77 -11.55 0.34 -6.07
N PHE A 78 -10.76 -0.63 -5.60
CA PHE A 78 -9.32 -0.62 -5.71
C PHE A 78 -8.84 -0.61 -7.16
N VAL A 79 -9.42 -1.44 -8.04
CA VAL A 79 -9.08 -1.43 -9.48
C VAL A 79 -9.36 -0.07 -10.09
N LYS A 80 -10.55 0.52 -9.83
CA LYS A 80 -10.89 1.86 -10.31
C LYS A 80 -9.94 2.93 -9.79
N TRP A 81 -9.52 2.83 -8.53
CA TRP A 81 -8.53 3.74 -7.95
C TRP A 81 -7.14 3.55 -8.59
N ALA A 82 -6.69 2.31 -8.74
CA ALA A 82 -5.41 1.96 -9.32
C ALA A 82 -5.32 2.36 -10.80
N GLU A 83 -6.41 2.25 -11.55
CA GLU A 83 -6.49 2.78 -12.92
C GLU A 83 -6.40 4.31 -12.93
N ARG A 84 -7.06 5.01 -12.00
CA ARG A 84 -7.02 6.48 -11.94
C ARG A 84 -5.67 7.04 -11.51
N ILE A 85 -5.00 6.40 -10.56
CA ILE A 85 -3.72 6.85 -10.01
C ILE A 85 -2.52 6.27 -10.78
N GLY A 86 -2.66 5.05 -11.32
CA GLY A 86 -1.64 4.33 -12.07
C GLY A 86 -1.64 4.55 -13.59
N ALA A 87 -2.59 5.33 -14.14
CA ALA A 87 -2.60 5.72 -15.56
C ALA A 87 -1.68 6.90 -15.92
N GLY A 88 -0.82 7.36 -15.00
CA GLY A 88 0.30 8.23 -15.36
C GLY A 88 1.52 7.37 -15.67
N GLU A 89 2.01 7.41 -16.91
CA GLU A 89 3.34 6.90 -17.25
C GLU A 89 4.37 7.51 -16.29
N ARG A 90 4.84 6.72 -15.34
CA ARG A 90 6.09 6.98 -14.62
C ARG A 90 7.04 5.87 -14.99
N ASP A 91 7.95 6.20 -15.89
CA ASP A 91 9.13 5.41 -16.15
C ASP A 91 9.95 5.31 -14.87
N GLY A 92 10.15 4.07 -14.39
CA GLY A 92 11.10 3.76 -13.32
C GLY A 92 10.55 3.97 -11.90
N THR A 93 10.37 2.84 -11.19
CA THR A 93 10.19 2.72 -9.74
C THR A 93 8.89 3.28 -9.14
N GLY A 94 7.94 2.37 -8.86
CA GLY A 94 6.71 2.61 -8.10
C GLY A 94 5.46 2.48 -8.97
N ALA A 95 4.49 1.67 -8.52
CA ALA A 95 3.16 1.46 -9.12
C ALA A 95 2.99 0.41 -10.25
N ARG A 96 3.98 -0.43 -10.57
CA ARG A 96 3.74 -1.59 -11.46
C ARG A 96 4.18 -2.91 -10.84
N ARG A 97 3.35 -3.45 -9.93
CA ARG A 97 3.33 -4.90 -9.64
C ARG A 97 2.06 -5.42 -8.94
N ALA A 98 0.94 -4.69 -8.94
CA ALA A 98 -0.32 -5.21 -8.40
C ALA A 98 -1.17 -5.99 -9.44
N PHE A 99 -0.93 -5.83 -10.76
CA PHE A 99 -1.77 -6.50 -11.75
C PHE A 99 -1.05 -6.77 -13.09
N SER A 100 -0.26 -7.85 -13.15
CA SER A 100 0.05 -8.49 -14.44
C SER A 100 0.04 -10.01 -14.28
N ARG A 101 -1.15 -10.59 -14.29
CA ARG A 101 -1.44 -11.89 -14.89
C ARG A 101 -2.95 -12.07 -14.96
N SER A 102 -3.55 -11.46 -15.98
CA SER A 102 -4.75 -11.99 -16.60
C SER A 102 -4.44 -13.39 -17.16
N ARG A 103 -4.45 -14.41 -16.30
CA ARG A 103 -4.67 -15.79 -16.72
C ARG A 103 -5.80 -16.37 -15.87
N ASN A 104 -6.99 -16.24 -16.45
CA ASN A 104 -8.10 -17.16 -16.34
C ASN A 104 -8.62 -17.43 -14.92
N TRP A 105 -9.54 -16.58 -14.43
CA TRP A 105 -10.35 -16.85 -13.25
C TRP A 105 -11.44 -17.93 -13.47
N ARG A 106 -11.39 -18.65 -14.62
CA ARG A 106 -12.37 -19.66 -15.01
C ARG A 106 -11.95 -21.09 -14.63
N THR A 107 -11.43 -21.32 -13.42
CA THR A 107 -11.25 -22.70 -12.90
C THR A 107 -11.16 -22.78 -11.38
N VAL A 108 -12.11 -22.20 -10.65
CA VAL A 108 -12.41 -22.61 -9.26
C VAL A 108 -13.91 -22.80 -9.13
N ARG A 109 -14.43 -23.77 -9.88
CA ARG A 109 -15.65 -24.52 -9.58
C ARG A 109 -15.51 -25.90 -10.22
N ARG A 110 -14.89 -26.83 -9.49
CA ARG A 110 -15.27 -28.24 -9.40
C ARG A 110 -14.44 -28.88 -8.29
#